data_AF-A0A533YI22-F1
#
_entry.id   AF-A0A533YI22-F1
#
_cell.length_a   1.000
_cell.length_b   1.000
_cell.length_c   1.000
_cell.angle_alpha   90.00
_cell.angle_beta   90.00
_cell.angle_gamma   90.00
#
_symmetry.space_group_name_H-M   'P 1'
#
loop_
_entity.id
_entity.type
_entity.pdbx_description
1 polymer ?
#
loop_
_entity_poly.entity_id
_entity_poly.type
_entity_poly.pdbx_seq_one_letter_code
_entity_poly.pdbx_strand_id
1 'polypeptide(L)'
;MRRGSGRLAGSVRELAALHQQRWNRIGYPGLFFEGRFGRFIHDVVGRMQERGRVWLKIATSGGKTVAVRLGFCFNDAFYDYLSGFDDQSAAAKRRPGIALLLSMIEDARALNAETVDFLRGEEAYKFEMSSGAADNWRVTALSPSPAHASWLRAILSFVDGGIRWWWKERLLMRVQSQQHRFPSSAINYLRFRAASAARKIKRAGGRGSGYQSEKLNVHA
;
A
#
# COMPACT_ATOMS: atom_id res chain seq x y z
N MET A 1 10.48 -19.38 -22.86
CA MET A 1 9.89 -18.27 -22.05
C MET A 1 8.53 -18.55 -21.40
N ARG A 2 7.64 -19.42 -21.92
CA ARG A 2 6.27 -19.67 -21.39
C ARG A 2 6.16 -20.15 -19.92
N ARG A 3 7.15 -20.88 -19.37
CA ARG A 3 7.11 -21.40 -17.98
C ARG A 3 7.29 -20.31 -16.90
N GLY A 4 7.94 -19.18 -17.21
CA GLY A 4 8.17 -18.09 -16.26
C GLY A 4 6.91 -17.26 -15.98
N SER A 5 6.13 -16.92 -17.02
CA SER A 5 4.91 -16.12 -16.87
C SER A 5 3.79 -16.83 -16.12
N GLY A 6 3.63 -18.15 -16.31
CA GLY A 6 2.63 -18.93 -15.56
C GLY A 6 2.89 -18.95 -14.04
N ARG A 7 4.16 -19.07 -13.66
CA ARG A 7 4.58 -19.00 -12.25
C ARG A 7 4.36 -17.61 -11.67
N LEU A 8 4.79 -16.56 -12.39
CA LEU A 8 4.62 -15.18 -11.95
C LEU A 8 3.14 -14.81 -11.72
N ALA A 9 2.27 -15.16 -12.67
CA ALA A 9 0.84 -14.92 -12.53
C ALA A 9 0.23 -15.66 -11.33
N GLY A 10 0.72 -16.87 -11.02
CA GLY A 10 0.37 -17.60 -9.80
C GLY A 10 0.78 -16.83 -8.55
N SER A 11 2.02 -16.37 -8.48
CA SER A 11 2.53 -15.61 -7.33
C SER A 11 1.82 -14.28 -7.11
N VAL A 12 1.42 -13.58 -8.18
CA VAL A 12 0.62 -12.35 -8.09
C VAL A 12 -0.78 -12.65 -7.53
N ARG A 13 -1.39 -13.79 -7.88
CA ARG A 13 -2.66 -14.22 -7.28
C ARG A 13 -2.50 -14.54 -5.79
N GLU A 14 -1.43 -15.21 -5.40
CA GLU A 14 -1.12 -15.47 -3.98
C GLU A 14 -0.90 -14.17 -3.19
N LEU A 15 -0.15 -13.22 -3.76
CA LEU A 15 0.02 -11.88 -3.22
C LEU A 15 -1.32 -11.20 -2.97
N ALA A 16 -2.20 -11.19 -3.99
CA ALA A 16 -3.52 -10.59 -3.90
C ALA A 16 -4.37 -11.25 -2.81
N ALA A 17 -4.36 -12.58 -2.72
CA ALA A 17 -5.10 -13.32 -1.71
C ALA A 17 -4.63 -13.01 -0.28
N LEU A 18 -3.33 -13.07 -0.02
CA LEU A 18 -2.76 -12.75 1.30
C LEU A 18 -3.01 -11.30 1.71
N HIS A 19 -2.84 -10.37 0.75
CA HIS A 19 -3.13 -8.95 0.99
C HIS A 19 -4.61 -8.74 1.33
N GLN A 20 -5.52 -9.31 0.54
CA GLN A 20 -6.96 -9.20 0.73
C GLN A 20 -7.40 -9.79 2.08
N GLN A 21 -6.88 -10.95 2.45
CA GLN A 21 -7.20 -11.62 3.71
C GLN A 21 -6.83 -10.75 4.93
N ARG A 22 -5.60 -10.21 4.93
CA ARG A 22 -5.12 -9.34 6.01
C ARG A 22 -5.96 -8.07 6.12
N TRP A 23 -6.16 -7.36 5.01
CA TRP A 23 -6.89 -6.08 5.01
C TRP A 23 -8.35 -6.25 5.43
N ASN A 24 -9.02 -7.30 4.92
CA ASN A 24 -10.37 -7.62 5.36
C ASN A 24 -10.39 -7.88 6.86
N ARG A 25 -9.45 -8.66 7.41
CA ARG A 25 -9.42 -8.94 8.86
C ARG A 25 -9.30 -7.69 9.70
N ILE A 26 -8.50 -6.71 9.28
CA ILE A 26 -8.38 -5.43 9.99
C ILE A 26 -9.52 -4.45 9.67
N GLY A 27 -10.57 -4.89 8.96
CA GLY A 27 -11.83 -4.18 8.75
C GLY A 27 -11.85 -3.27 7.52
N TYR A 28 -10.91 -3.42 6.60
CA TYR A 28 -10.75 -2.59 5.42
C TYR A 28 -10.87 -3.43 4.14
N PRO A 29 -11.28 -2.82 3.01
CA PRO A 29 -11.44 -3.57 1.76
C PRO A 29 -10.13 -4.11 1.22
N GLY A 30 -8.97 -3.48 1.49
CA GLY A 30 -7.74 -3.84 0.78
C GLY A 30 -7.79 -3.45 -0.69
N LEU A 31 -6.64 -3.54 -1.36
CA LEU A 31 -6.50 -3.03 -2.73
C LEU A 31 -7.20 -3.90 -3.78
N PHE A 32 -7.33 -5.20 -3.53
CA PHE A 32 -7.89 -6.17 -4.48
C PHE A 32 -9.39 -6.41 -4.29
N PHE A 33 -10.06 -5.63 -3.43
CA PHE A 33 -11.51 -5.75 -3.19
C PHE A 33 -12.30 -5.58 -4.49
N GLU A 34 -11.88 -4.62 -5.30
CA GLU A 34 -12.44 -4.38 -6.62
C GLU A 34 -11.54 -5.01 -7.69
N GLY A 35 -12.15 -5.78 -8.60
CA GLY A 35 -11.41 -6.47 -9.65
C GLY A 35 -10.63 -5.56 -10.61
N ARG A 36 -10.95 -4.25 -10.65
CA ARG A 36 -10.21 -3.27 -11.47
C ARG A 36 -8.73 -3.20 -11.08
N PHE A 37 -8.42 -3.18 -9.78
CA PHE A 37 -7.04 -3.12 -9.33
C PHE A 37 -6.29 -4.42 -9.67
N GLY A 38 -6.94 -5.58 -9.50
CA GLY A 38 -6.37 -6.87 -9.91
C GLY A 38 -5.99 -6.91 -11.39
N ARG A 39 -6.86 -6.40 -12.28
CA ARG A 39 -6.56 -6.28 -13.72
C ARG A 39 -5.38 -5.34 -13.98
N PHE A 40 -5.39 -4.16 -13.35
CA PHE A 40 -4.28 -3.21 -13.48
C PHE A 40 -2.93 -3.84 -13.08
N ILE A 41 -2.87 -4.55 -11.94
CA ILE A 41 -1.66 -5.23 -11.48
C ILE A 41 -1.23 -6.32 -12.45
N HIS A 42 -2.18 -7.14 -12.93
CA HIS A 42 -1.89 -8.16 -13.93
C HIS A 42 -1.24 -7.56 -15.19
N ASP A 43 -1.81 -6.47 -15.72
CA ASP A 43 -1.33 -5.83 -16.94
C ASP A 43 0.04 -5.15 -16.76
N VAL A 44 0.25 -4.46 -15.63
CA VAL A 44 1.54 -3.83 -15.31
C VAL A 44 2.62 -4.88 -15.12
N VAL A 45 2.35 -5.94 -14.33
CA VAL A 45 3.33 -7.01 -14.09
C VAL A 45 3.69 -7.71 -15.39
N GLY A 46 2.73 -8.01 -16.27
CA GLY A 46 2.99 -8.59 -17.58
C GLY A 46 3.94 -7.73 -18.42
N ARG A 47 3.63 -6.44 -18.57
CA ARG A 47 4.44 -5.49 -19.34
C ARG A 47 5.83 -5.23 -18.76
N MET A 48 5.97 -5.31 -17.44
CA MET A 48 7.27 -5.15 -16.78
C MET A 48 8.08 -6.45 -16.85
N GLN A 49 7.43 -7.61 -16.83
CA GLN A 49 8.09 -8.91 -16.97
C GLN A 49 8.74 -9.03 -18.35
N GLU A 50 8.06 -8.60 -19.41
CA GLU A 50 8.61 -8.56 -20.78
C GLU A 50 9.90 -7.74 -20.88
N ARG A 51 10.08 -6.76 -19.98
CA ARG A 51 11.27 -5.90 -19.91
C ARG A 51 12.30 -6.37 -18.88
N GLY A 52 12.09 -7.52 -18.22
CA GLY A 52 12.96 -7.99 -17.14
C GLY A 52 12.96 -7.09 -15.90
N ARG A 53 11.92 -6.28 -15.70
CA ARG A 53 11.85 -5.26 -14.64
C ARG A 53 11.03 -5.67 -13.42
N VAL A 54 10.63 -6.94 -13.33
CA VAL A 54 9.84 -7.44 -12.18
C VAL A 54 10.76 -8.10 -11.18
N TRP A 55 10.71 -7.63 -9.95
CA TRP A 55 11.27 -8.31 -8.80
C TRP A 55 10.11 -8.94 -8.01
N LEU A 56 10.08 -10.26 -7.89
CA LEU A 56 9.07 -10.94 -7.08
C LEU A 56 9.72 -12.11 -6.35
N LYS A 57 9.54 -12.15 -5.03
CA LYS A 57 9.95 -13.28 -4.19
C LYS A 57 8.81 -13.75 -3.29
N ILE A 58 8.88 -15.04 -2.96
CA ILE A 58 7.91 -15.74 -2.14
C ILE A 58 8.66 -16.37 -0.97
N ALA A 59 8.10 -16.23 0.23
CA ALA A 59 8.51 -16.98 1.40
C ALA A 59 7.53 -18.12 1.65
N THR A 60 8.05 -19.32 1.87
CA THR A 60 7.25 -20.52 2.14
C THR A 60 7.57 -21.11 3.51
N SER A 61 6.57 -21.67 4.18
CA SER A 61 6.74 -22.43 5.43
C SER A 61 5.84 -23.65 5.39
N GLY A 62 6.41 -24.84 5.61
CA GLY A 62 5.66 -26.11 5.54
C GLY A 62 4.98 -26.34 4.17
N GLY A 63 5.65 -25.96 3.08
CA GLY A 63 5.11 -26.08 1.71
C GLY A 63 4.02 -25.06 1.35
N LYS A 64 3.65 -24.13 2.25
CA LYS A 64 2.66 -23.09 1.99
C LYS A 64 3.31 -21.73 1.82
N THR A 65 2.80 -20.92 0.90
CA THR A 65 3.19 -19.52 0.76
C THR A 65 2.72 -18.72 1.98
N VAL A 66 3.66 -18.10 2.69
CA VAL A 66 3.39 -17.29 3.89
C VAL A 66 3.66 -15.81 3.67
N ALA A 67 4.44 -15.44 2.66
CA ALA A 67 4.56 -14.05 2.22
C ALA A 67 4.93 -13.98 0.74
N VAL A 68 4.46 -12.93 0.07
CA VAL A 68 4.87 -12.55 -1.28
C VAL A 68 5.20 -11.06 -1.25
N ARG A 69 6.28 -10.68 -1.94
CA ARG A 69 6.66 -9.29 -2.13
C ARG A 69 6.95 -9.05 -3.61
N LEU A 70 6.32 -8.02 -4.14
CA LEU A 70 6.39 -7.59 -5.53
C LEU A 70 6.99 -6.19 -5.56
N GLY A 71 8.00 -6.04 -6.40
CA GLY A 71 8.61 -4.76 -6.72
C GLY A 71 9.03 -4.69 -8.18
N PHE A 72 9.64 -3.57 -8.51
CA PHE A 72 10.11 -3.29 -9.87
C PHE A 72 11.53 -2.76 -9.85
N CYS A 73 12.28 -3.05 -10.90
CA CYS A 73 13.63 -2.54 -11.13
C CYS A 73 13.57 -1.52 -12.26
N PHE A 74 13.99 -0.29 -12.00
CA PHE A 74 14.02 0.77 -13.01
C PHE A 74 15.02 1.85 -12.63
N ASN A 75 15.81 2.33 -13.60
CA ASN A 75 16.76 3.43 -13.43
C ASN A 75 17.67 3.25 -12.20
N ASP A 76 18.37 2.11 -12.15
CA ASP A 76 19.30 1.72 -11.07
C ASP A 76 18.68 1.76 -9.66
N ALA A 77 17.35 1.59 -9.58
CA ALA A 77 16.62 1.52 -8.33
C ALA A 77 15.65 0.35 -8.28
N PHE A 78 15.41 -0.14 -7.07
CA PHE A 78 14.41 -1.14 -6.75
C PHE A 78 13.26 -0.48 -5.99
N TYR A 79 12.02 -0.75 -6.39
CA TYR A 79 10.82 -0.15 -5.81
C TYR A 79 9.97 -1.22 -5.11
N ASP A 80 9.84 -1.16 -3.77
CA ASP A 80 9.01 -2.08 -2.97
C ASP A 80 7.53 -1.73 -3.12
N TYR A 81 6.85 -2.35 -4.09
CA TYR A 81 5.53 -1.91 -4.53
C TYR A 81 4.37 -2.49 -3.72
N LEU A 82 4.31 -3.83 -3.63
CA LEU A 82 3.21 -4.51 -2.95
C LEU A 82 3.73 -5.69 -2.15
N SER A 83 3.14 -5.89 -0.98
CA SER A 83 3.38 -7.07 -0.17
C SER A 83 2.09 -7.65 0.40
N GLY A 84 2.12 -8.96 0.63
CA GLY A 84 1.07 -9.74 1.27
C GLY A 84 1.71 -10.82 2.11
N PHE A 85 1.20 -11.07 3.30
CA PHE A 85 1.67 -12.16 4.16
C PHE A 85 0.53 -12.70 5.01
N ASP A 86 0.66 -13.96 5.42
CA ASP A 86 -0.26 -14.61 6.35
C ASP A 86 0.09 -14.21 7.78
N ASP A 87 -0.70 -13.28 8.32
CA ASP A 87 -0.59 -12.73 9.66
C ASP A 87 -1.20 -13.63 10.76
N GLN A 88 -1.74 -14.80 10.43
CA GLN A 88 -2.20 -15.79 11.43
C GLN A 88 -1.31 -17.02 11.53
N SER A 89 -0.52 -17.29 10.48
CA SER A 89 0.42 -18.41 10.51
C SER A 89 1.43 -18.27 11.65
N ALA A 90 1.89 -19.40 12.19
CA ALA A 90 3.02 -19.41 13.14
C ALA A 90 4.28 -18.77 12.55
N ALA A 91 4.42 -18.79 11.22
CA ALA A 91 5.51 -18.15 10.49
C ALA A 91 5.49 -16.62 10.60
N ALA A 92 4.35 -15.98 10.90
CA ALA A 92 4.25 -14.53 11.06
C ALA A 92 5.24 -13.98 12.11
N LYS A 93 5.50 -14.76 13.18
CA LYS A 93 6.48 -14.42 14.23
C LYS A 93 7.91 -14.26 13.70
N ARG A 94 8.23 -14.90 12.57
CA ARG A 94 9.54 -14.81 11.90
C ARG A 94 9.62 -13.65 10.90
N ARG A 95 8.59 -12.78 10.85
CA ARG A 95 8.53 -11.58 10.00
C ARG A 95 8.89 -11.87 8.53
N PRO A 96 8.23 -12.82 7.85
CA PRO A 96 8.61 -13.25 6.49
C PRO A 96 8.59 -12.10 5.48
N GLY A 97 7.70 -11.12 5.64
CA GLY A 97 7.70 -9.92 4.80
C GLY A 97 8.97 -9.06 4.93
N ILE A 98 9.58 -8.99 6.11
CA ILE A 98 10.86 -8.30 6.33
C ILE A 98 12.02 -9.13 5.79
N ALA A 99 11.99 -10.45 5.94
CA ALA A 99 13.00 -11.32 5.32
C ALA A 99 13.03 -11.13 3.79
N LEU A 100 11.87 -11.04 3.15
CA LEU A 100 11.78 -10.72 1.72
C LEU A 100 12.31 -9.32 1.40
N LEU A 101 12.08 -8.32 2.26
CA LEU A 101 12.65 -6.98 2.07
C LEU A 101 14.17 -6.99 2.11
N LEU A 102 14.77 -7.65 3.11
CA LEU A 102 16.21 -7.76 3.24
C LEU A 102 16.82 -8.44 2.00
N SER A 103 16.15 -9.48 1.49
CA SER A 103 16.54 -10.12 0.24
C SER A 103 16.44 -9.22 -0.98
N MET A 104 15.51 -8.25 -0.99
CA MET A 104 15.45 -7.21 -2.04
C MET A 104 16.66 -6.29 -1.99
N ILE A 105 17.09 -5.91 -0.78
CA ILE A 105 18.25 -5.05 -0.56
C ILE A 105 19.54 -5.79 -0.99
N GLU A 106 19.66 -7.06 -0.67
CA GLU A 106 20.78 -7.91 -1.11
C GLU A 106 20.83 -8.03 -2.64
N ASP A 107 19.69 -8.31 -3.29
CA ASP A 107 19.61 -8.40 -4.75
C ASP A 107 19.91 -7.05 -5.43
N ALA A 108 19.40 -5.95 -4.87
CA ALA A 108 19.67 -4.60 -5.38
C ALA A 108 21.17 -4.30 -5.36
N ARG A 109 21.84 -4.63 -4.24
CA ARG A 109 23.30 -4.51 -4.12
C ARG A 109 24.03 -5.38 -5.14
N ALA A 110 23.61 -6.64 -5.31
CA ALA A 110 24.24 -7.57 -6.26
C ALA A 110 24.09 -7.11 -7.71
N LEU A 111 23.05 -6.33 -8.02
CA LEU A 111 22.76 -5.76 -9.33
C LEU A 111 23.26 -4.31 -9.47
N ASN A 112 24.10 -3.83 -8.54
CA ASN A 112 24.67 -2.48 -8.52
C ASN A 112 23.61 -1.36 -8.57
N ALA A 113 22.41 -1.61 -8.04
CA ALA A 113 21.41 -0.56 -7.88
C ALA A 113 21.86 0.41 -6.78
N GLU A 114 21.65 1.71 -7.01
CA GLU A 114 22.00 2.77 -6.09
C GLU A 114 21.01 2.88 -4.93
N THR A 115 19.72 2.63 -5.21
CA THR A 115 18.64 2.88 -4.25
C THR A 115 17.63 1.74 -4.17
N VAL A 116 17.16 1.45 -2.95
CA VAL A 116 15.92 0.71 -2.72
C VAL A 116 14.89 1.67 -2.14
N ASP A 117 13.88 2.02 -2.95
CA ASP A 117 12.79 2.90 -2.57
C ASP A 117 11.64 2.07 -1.97
N PHE A 118 11.38 2.27 -0.68
CA PHE A 118 10.30 1.60 0.04
C PHE A 118 8.91 2.14 -0.28
N LEU A 119 8.84 3.17 -1.12
CA LEU A 119 7.66 3.90 -1.51
C LEU A 119 6.89 4.48 -0.32
N ARG A 120 5.73 5.05 -0.66
CA ARG A 120 4.77 5.67 0.24
C ARG A 120 4.45 4.78 1.45
N GLY A 121 4.40 5.38 2.63
CA GLY A 121 3.97 4.73 3.86
C GLY A 121 4.73 5.29 5.05
N GLU A 122 4.15 5.11 6.23
CA GLU A 122 4.72 5.58 7.50
C GLU A 122 4.98 4.39 8.44
N GLU A 123 5.26 3.21 7.88
CA GLU A 123 5.62 2.05 8.70
C GLU A 123 6.99 2.27 9.36
N ALA A 124 7.07 2.04 10.68
CA ALA A 124 8.30 2.30 11.46
C ALA A 124 9.57 1.67 10.86
N TYR A 125 9.47 0.42 10.37
CA TYR A 125 10.60 -0.28 9.77
C TYR A 125 11.20 0.45 8.56
N LYS A 126 10.42 1.25 7.83
CA LYS A 126 10.93 2.00 6.67
C LYS A 126 11.95 3.03 7.12
N PHE A 127 11.61 3.78 8.16
CA PHE A 127 12.50 4.78 8.75
C PHE A 127 13.70 4.14 9.46
N GLU A 128 13.51 3.00 10.11
CA GLU A 128 14.61 2.23 10.73
C GLU A 128 15.63 1.71 9.70
N MET A 129 15.20 1.49 8.45
CA MET A 129 16.00 0.87 7.38
C MET A 129 16.41 1.84 6.27
N SER A 130 15.99 3.11 6.33
CA SER A 130 16.26 4.12 5.29
C SER A 130 17.22 5.19 5.80
N SER A 131 18.09 5.69 4.92
CA SER A 131 18.94 6.86 5.18
C SER A 131 18.21 8.20 5.02
N GLY A 132 17.01 8.21 4.42
CA GLY A 132 16.22 9.42 4.19
C GLY A 132 14.79 9.12 3.78
N ALA A 133 13.97 10.18 3.71
CA ALA A 133 12.57 10.12 3.29
C ALA A 133 12.29 11.17 2.22
N ALA A 134 11.50 10.80 1.22
CA ALA A 134 11.08 11.70 0.14
C ALA A 134 9.61 12.12 0.32
N ASP A 135 9.35 13.41 0.11
CA ASP A 135 8.00 13.97 0.17
C ASP A 135 7.39 14.11 -1.22
N ASN A 136 6.10 13.76 -1.33
CA ASN A 136 5.32 13.95 -2.54
C ASN A 136 4.48 15.22 -2.42
N TRP A 137 4.74 16.19 -3.30
CA TRP A 137 4.02 17.46 -3.33
C TRP A 137 2.93 17.43 -4.39
N ARG A 138 1.75 17.97 -4.05
CA ARG A 138 0.69 18.25 -5.03
C ARG A 138 0.56 19.75 -5.19
N VAL A 139 0.94 20.24 -6.36
CA VAL A 139 0.74 21.65 -6.75
C VAL A 139 -0.52 21.74 -7.59
N THR A 140 -1.44 22.63 -7.20
CA THR A 140 -2.64 22.93 -7.98
C THR A 140 -2.59 24.40 -8.38
N ALA A 141 -2.40 24.68 -9.66
CA ALA A 141 -2.50 26.02 -10.20
C ALA A 141 -3.93 26.23 -10.73
N LEU A 142 -4.55 27.34 -10.35
CA LEU A 142 -5.88 27.72 -10.82
C LEU A 142 -5.76 29.03 -11.57
N SER A 143 -6.27 29.08 -12.80
CA SER A 143 -6.44 30.35 -13.50
C SER A 143 -7.47 31.21 -12.75
N PRO A 144 -7.24 32.54 -12.65
CA PRO A 144 -8.21 33.45 -12.04
C PRO A 144 -9.55 33.28 -12.75
N SER A 145 -10.57 32.97 -11.96
CA SER A 145 -11.91 32.66 -12.43
C SER A 145 -12.85 33.77 -11.96
N PRO A 146 -13.88 34.16 -12.74
CA PRO A 146 -14.90 35.08 -12.28
C PRO A 146 -15.49 34.63 -10.94
N ALA A 147 -15.87 35.58 -10.07
CA ALA A 147 -16.35 35.29 -8.72
C ALA A 147 -17.49 34.25 -8.68
N HIS A 148 -18.37 34.25 -9.69
CA HIS A 148 -19.46 33.26 -9.80
C HIS A 148 -18.97 31.83 -10.10
N ALA A 149 -17.87 31.68 -10.82
CA ALA A 149 -17.28 30.37 -11.07
C ALA A 149 -16.47 29.86 -9.86
N SER A 150 -16.13 30.72 -8.89
CA SER A 150 -15.49 30.32 -7.63
C SER A 150 -16.44 29.55 -6.71
N TRP A 151 -17.68 30.04 -6.50
CA TRP A 151 -18.63 29.35 -5.62
C TRP A 151 -19.13 28.02 -6.22
N LEU A 152 -19.32 27.95 -7.54
CA LEU A 152 -19.64 26.70 -8.23
C LEU A 152 -18.55 25.64 -8.01
N ARG A 153 -17.27 26.03 -8.11
CA ARG A 153 -16.14 25.14 -7.80
C ARG A 153 -16.10 24.73 -6.34
N ALA A 154 -16.41 25.63 -5.42
CA ALA A 154 -16.50 25.30 -4.00
C ALA A 154 -17.59 24.24 -3.76
N ILE A 155 -18.77 24.40 -4.36
CA ILE A 155 -19.85 23.40 -4.28
C ILE A 155 -19.42 22.08 -4.91
N LEU A 156 -18.87 22.09 -6.13
CA LEU A 156 -18.44 20.87 -6.81
C LEU A 156 -17.37 20.12 -6.01
N SER A 157 -16.42 20.82 -5.40
CA SER A 157 -15.40 20.19 -4.55
C SER A 157 -15.98 19.62 -3.26
N PHE A 158 -16.99 20.27 -2.68
CA PHE A 158 -17.73 19.73 -1.54
C PHE A 158 -18.52 18.48 -1.93
N VAL A 159 -19.22 18.52 -3.07
CA VAL A 159 -19.99 17.38 -3.61
C VAL A 159 -19.06 16.20 -3.93
N ASP A 160 -17.95 16.42 -4.65
CA ASP A 160 -16.94 15.39 -4.93
C ASP A 160 -16.35 14.82 -3.62
N GLY A 161 -16.06 15.69 -2.64
CA GLY A 161 -15.65 15.26 -1.29
C GLY A 161 -16.69 14.37 -0.61
N GLY A 162 -17.97 14.77 -0.65
CA GLY A 162 -19.09 14.01 -0.09
C GLY A 162 -19.30 12.66 -0.79
N ILE A 163 -19.24 12.65 -2.13
CA ILE A 163 -19.31 11.43 -2.95
C ILE A 163 -18.17 10.48 -2.57
N ARG A 164 -16.91 10.95 -2.57
CA ARG A 164 -15.74 10.14 -2.20
C ARG A 164 -15.85 9.59 -0.78
N TRP A 165 -16.33 10.40 0.15
CA TRP A 165 -16.57 9.98 1.53
C TRP A 165 -17.65 8.88 1.60
N TRP A 166 -18.80 9.09 0.96
CA TRP A 166 -19.87 8.11 0.92
C TRP A 166 -19.43 6.78 0.28
N TRP A 167 -18.70 6.84 -0.84
CA TRP A 167 -18.12 5.65 -1.48
C TRP A 167 -17.21 4.88 -0.53
N LYS A 168 -16.37 5.59 0.23
CA LYS A 168 -15.50 4.98 1.24
C LYS A 168 -16.31 4.29 2.34
N GLU A 169 -17.31 4.94 2.93
CA GLU A 169 -18.14 4.33 3.99
C GLU A 169 -18.91 3.13 3.48
N ARG A 170 -19.43 3.21 2.25
CA ARG A 170 -20.10 2.09 1.59
C ARG A 170 -19.17 0.88 1.42
N LEU A 171 -17.92 1.09 1.01
CA LEU A 171 -16.93 0.02 0.90
C LEU A 171 -16.61 -0.60 2.26
N LEU A 172 -16.41 0.22 3.29
CA LEU A 172 -16.17 -0.26 4.65
C LEU A 172 -17.34 -1.12 5.15
N MET A 173 -18.58 -0.68 4.93
CA MET A 173 -19.77 -1.46 5.29
C MET A 173 -19.86 -2.78 4.52
N ARG A 174 -19.55 -2.78 3.21
CA ARG A 174 -19.56 -4.01 2.41
C ARG A 174 -18.57 -5.05 2.91
N VAL A 175 -17.36 -4.64 3.31
CA VAL A 175 -16.36 -5.55 3.89
C VAL A 175 -16.90 -6.21 5.15
N GLN A 176 -17.49 -5.42 6.05
CA GLN A 176 -18.08 -5.94 7.29
C GLN A 176 -19.25 -6.87 7.01
N SER A 177 -20.08 -6.58 6.00
CA SER A 177 -21.19 -7.45 5.59
C SER A 177 -20.74 -8.77 4.95
N GLN A 178 -19.54 -8.81 4.34
CA GLN A 178 -18.96 -10.03 3.78
C GLN A 178 -18.33 -10.91 4.86
N GLN A 179 -17.86 -10.31 5.96
CA GLN A 179 -17.26 -11.04 7.07
C GLN A 179 -18.28 -11.47 8.14
N HIS A 180 -19.37 -10.73 8.27
CA HIS A 180 -20.32 -10.87 9.36
C HIS A 180 -21.77 -10.82 8.84
N ARG A 181 -22.64 -11.68 9.37
CA ARG A 181 -24.09 -11.63 9.07
C ARG A 181 -24.75 -10.46 9.80
N PHE A 182 -25.83 -9.93 9.24
CA PHE A 182 -26.67 -8.97 9.96
C PHE A 182 -27.26 -9.62 11.23
N PRO A 183 -27.35 -8.92 12.39
CA PRO A 183 -27.02 -7.51 12.65
C PRO A 183 -25.56 -7.25 13.06
N SER A 184 -24.74 -8.29 13.22
CA SER A 184 -23.36 -8.17 13.70
C SER A 184 -22.46 -7.32 12.80
N SER A 185 -22.71 -7.28 11.49
CA SER A 185 -21.99 -6.41 10.54
C SER A 185 -22.15 -4.92 10.85
N ALA A 186 -23.34 -4.47 11.26
CA ALA A 186 -23.60 -3.07 11.61
C ALA A 186 -22.87 -2.68 12.91
N ILE A 187 -22.90 -3.56 13.91
CA ILE A 187 -22.20 -3.37 15.19
C ILE A 187 -20.67 -3.32 14.97
N ASN A 188 -20.13 -4.24 14.16
CA ASN A 188 -18.70 -4.28 13.86
C ASN A 188 -18.25 -3.07 13.03
N TYR A 189 -19.06 -2.59 12.09
CA TYR A 189 -18.81 -1.35 11.39
C TYR A 189 -18.70 -0.15 12.35
N LEU A 190 -19.66 0.02 13.27
CA LEU A 190 -19.63 1.12 14.25
C LEU A 190 -18.39 1.04 15.15
N ARG A 191 -18.07 -0.15 15.68
CA ARG A 191 -16.86 -0.40 16.48
C ARG A 191 -15.58 -0.06 15.71
N PHE A 192 -15.50 -0.51 14.45
CA PHE A 192 -14.38 -0.23 13.56
C PHE A 192 -14.23 1.28 13.29
N ARG A 193 -15.33 2.00 13.08
CA ARG A 193 -15.30 3.46 12.84
C ARG A 193 -14.85 4.22 14.07
N ALA A 194 -15.30 3.86 15.27
CA ALA A 194 -14.84 4.43 16.52
C ALA A 194 -13.33 4.21 16.74
N ALA A 195 -12.86 2.97 16.57
CA ALA A 195 -11.44 2.64 16.68
C ALA A 195 -10.57 3.38 15.64
N SER A 196 -11.08 3.55 14.42
CA SER A 196 -10.39 4.30 13.36
C SER A 196 -10.27 5.79 13.67
N ALA A 197 -11.30 6.40 14.27
CA ALA A 197 -11.25 7.78 14.73
C ALA A 197 -10.22 7.96 15.85
N ALA A 198 -10.22 7.08 16.86
CA ALA A 198 -9.24 7.11 17.95
C ALA A 198 -7.79 7.00 17.44
N ARG A 199 -7.52 6.10 16.48
CA ARG A 199 -6.20 6.00 15.83
C ARG A 199 -5.78 7.28 15.12
N LYS A 200 -6.72 7.94 14.43
CA LYS A 200 -6.46 9.20 13.72
C LYS A 200 -6.11 10.32 14.70
N ILE A 201 -6.82 10.40 15.83
CA ILE A 201 -6.53 11.37 16.90
C ILE A 201 -5.16 11.10 17.51
N LYS A 202 -4.84 9.84 17.84
CA LYS A 202 -3.52 9.46 18.38
C LYS A 202 -2.37 9.83 17.41
N ARG A 203 -2.55 9.62 16.10
CA ARG A 203 -1.57 10.02 15.07
C ARG A 203 -1.44 11.54 14.92
N ALA A 204 -2.53 12.30 15.11
CA ALA A 204 -2.48 13.76 15.08
C ALA A 204 -1.77 14.32 16.33
N GLY A 205 -1.98 13.73 17.51
CA GLY A 205 -1.29 14.11 18.75
C GLY A 205 0.15 13.62 18.87
N GLY A 206 0.54 12.55 18.16
CA GLY A 206 1.89 12.00 18.15
C GLY A 206 2.89 12.70 17.21
N ARG A 207 2.46 13.71 16.45
CA ARG A 207 3.32 14.47 15.51
C ARG A 207 4.35 15.39 16.19
N GLY A 208 4.54 15.29 17.51
CA GLY A 208 5.45 16.12 18.31
C GLY A 208 6.79 15.48 18.70
N SER A 209 7.11 14.24 18.29
CA SER A 209 8.41 13.64 18.65
C SER A 209 8.84 12.62 17.59
N GLY A 210 9.96 12.92 16.91
CA GLY A 210 10.65 11.98 16.02
C GLY A 210 10.77 12.41 14.57
N TYR A 211 11.43 13.55 14.32
CA TYR A 211 12.43 13.79 13.26
C TYR A 211 12.68 15.30 13.23
N GLN A 212 13.69 15.78 13.97
CA GLN A 212 14.23 17.11 13.70
C GLN A 212 15.06 17.00 12.43
N SER A 213 14.53 17.50 11.32
CA SER A 213 15.37 17.85 10.18
C SER A 213 16.29 18.96 10.66
N GLU A 214 17.53 18.62 10.98
CA GLU A 214 18.59 19.60 11.13
C GLU A 214 18.66 20.36 9.80
N LYS A 215 18.23 21.62 9.84
CA LYS A 215 18.29 22.52 8.69
C LYS A 215 19.76 22.74 8.37
N LEU A 216 20.29 21.96 7.44
CA LEU A 216 21.52 22.33 6.74
C LEU A 216 21.13 23.30 5.63
N ASN A 217 21.20 24.59 5.99
CA ASN A 217 21.44 25.66 5.04
C ASN A 217 22.65 25.29 4.19
N VAL A 218 22.48 25.20 2.88
CA VAL A 218 23.57 25.52 1.97
C VAL A 218 22.99 26.32 0.81
N HIS A 219 23.31 27.60 0.83
CA HIS A 219 23.25 28.48 -0.33
C HIS A 219 24.21 27.96 -1.41
N ALA A 220 23.72 27.88 -2.63
CA ALA A 220 24.42 28.27 -3.86
C ALA A 220 23.36 28.56 -4.94
#